data_AF-A0A2X2C708-F1
#
_entry.id   AF-A0A2X2C708-F1
#
_cell.length_a   1.000
_cell.length_b   1.000
_cell.length_c   1.000
_cell.angle_alpha   90.00
_cell.angle_beta   90.00
_cell.angle_gamma   90.00
#
_symmetry.space_group_name_H-M   'P 1'
#
loop_
_entity.id
_entity.type
_entity.pdbx_description
1 polymer ?
#
loop_
_entity_poly.entity_id
_entity_poly.type
_entity_poly.pdbx_seq_one_letter_code
_entity_poly.pdbx_strand_id
1 'polypeptide(L)'
;MVIGRVASITLKEEMEGNYRPEVALDILNIYDHIPDSSSLSIRTSGLLGEQFLALNLGFYDEDLGSDFLKDGGRITNTHSAMVLEDLIGQFLYKTGDGDGKTTSDSKTQTEQPALP
;
A
#
# COMPACT_ATOMS: atom_id res chain seq x y z
N MET A 1 17.14 13.61 1.25
CA MET A 1 18.39 12.91 0.88
C MET A 1 18.00 11.79 -0.06
N VAL A 2 18.75 11.59 -1.15
CA VAL A 2 18.51 10.52 -2.11
C VAL A 2 19.61 9.47 -1.92
N ILE A 3 19.23 8.22 -1.69
CA ILE A 3 20.16 7.11 -1.44
C ILE A 3 20.23 6.12 -2.61
N GLY A 4 19.34 6.28 -3.59
CA GLY A 4 19.18 5.38 -4.72
C GLY A 4 18.14 5.89 -5.71
N ARG A 5 17.86 5.09 -6.74
CA ARG A 5 16.92 5.39 -7.82
C ARG A 5 16.18 4.14 -8.28
N VAL A 6 15.02 4.32 -8.91
CA VAL A 6 14.30 3.22 -9.55
C VAL A 6 14.99 2.87 -10.86
N ALA A 7 15.44 1.62 -10.97
CA ALA A 7 16.12 1.10 -12.17
C ALA A 7 15.10 0.62 -13.21
N SER A 8 14.07 -0.12 -12.78
CA SER A 8 13.01 -0.59 -13.66
C SER A 8 11.71 -0.87 -12.89
N ILE A 9 10.61 -0.87 -13.62
CA ILE A 9 9.29 -1.26 -13.13
C ILE A 9 8.75 -2.28 -14.13
N THR A 10 8.43 -3.48 -13.64
CA THR A 10 7.92 -4.58 -14.46
C THR A 10 6.66 -5.16 -13.83
N LEU A 11 5.79 -5.77 -14.64
CA LEU A 11 4.63 -6.52 -14.16
C LEU A 11 4.96 -8.00 -14.23
N LYS A 12 4.87 -8.67 -13.09
CA LYS A 12 5.10 -10.12 -12.97
C LYS A 12 3.77 -10.83 -12.77
N GLU A 13 3.51 -11.84 -13.57
CA GLU A 13 2.38 -12.74 -13.39
C GLU A 13 2.67 -13.69 -12.23
N GLU A 14 1.83 -13.68 -11.18
CA GLU A 14 1.97 -14.61 -10.05
C GLU A 14 1.13 -15.87 -10.23
N MET A 15 -0.14 -15.68 -10.61
CA MET A 15 -1.11 -16.74 -10.86
C MET A 15 -2.01 -16.27 -12.01
N GLU A 16 -2.58 -17.21 -12.75
CA GLU A 16 -3.34 -16.98 -14.00
C GLU A 16 -4.24 -15.72 -13.93
N GLY A 17 -3.80 -14.63 -14.58
CA GLY A 17 -4.51 -13.34 -14.63
C GLY A 17 -4.24 -12.34 -13.49
N ASN A 18 -3.42 -12.67 -12.50
CA ASN A 18 -3.01 -11.77 -11.42
C ASN A 18 -1.57 -11.27 -11.62
N TYR A 19 -1.44 -9.96 -11.80
CA TYR A 19 -0.16 -9.29 -12.00
C TYR A 19 0.22 -8.46 -10.78
N ARG A 20 1.46 -8.60 -10.33
CA ARG A 20 2.03 -7.70 -9.33
C ARG A 20 3.13 -6.84 -9.96
N PRO A 21 3.13 -5.52 -9.69
CA PRO A 21 4.25 -4.68 -10.06
C PRO A 21 5.47 -5.05 -9.21
N GLU A 22 6.60 -5.25 -9.87
CA GLU A 22 7.91 -5.44 -9.26
C GLU A 22 8.80 -4.25 -9.64
N VAL A 23 9.47 -3.68 -8.64
CA VAL A 23 10.30 -2.49 -8.81
C VAL A 23 11.73 -2.86 -8.46
N ALA A 24 12.64 -2.69 -9.43
CA ALA A 24 14.07 -2.83 -9.20
C ALA A 24 14.66 -1.50 -8.76
N LEU A 25 15.48 -1.52 -7.72
CA LEU A 25 16.10 -0.34 -7.11
C LEU A 25 17.62 -0.42 -7.23
N ASP A 26 18.22 0.67 -7.70
CA ASP A 26 19.67 0.87 -7.61
C ASP A 26 19.96 1.74 -6.38
N ILE A 27 20.47 1.12 -5.32
CA ILE A 27 20.91 1.80 -4.10
C ILE A 27 22.42 2.04 -4.18
N LEU A 28 22.88 3.20 -3.71
CA LEU A 28 24.30 3.51 -3.68
C LEU A 28 25.03 2.56 -2.72
N ASN A 29 26.14 1.97 -3.17
CA ASN A 29 26.95 1.00 -2.40
C ASN A 29 27.48 1.52 -1.06
N ILE A 30 27.46 2.84 -0.82
CA ILE A 30 27.82 3.43 0.47
C ILE A 30 26.78 3.17 1.58
N TYR A 31 25.60 2.65 1.21
CA TYR A 31 24.51 2.29 2.11
C TYR A 31 24.28 0.76 2.08
N ASP A 32 25.25 0.02 2.61
CA ASP A 32 25.27 -1.46 2.69
C ASP A 32 24.67 -2.02 4.00
N HIS A 33 24.45 -1.16 5.00
CA HIS A 33 23.88 -1.55 6.30
C HIS A 33 22.35 -1.34 6.37
N ILE A 34 21.61 -1.78 5.35
CA ILE A 34 20.15 -1.72 5.34
C ILE A 34 19.61 -3.08 5.83
N PRO A 35 18.92 -3.16 6.97
CA PRO A 35 18.32 -4.41 7.43
C PRO A 35 17.26 -4.92 6.44
N ASP A 36 17.16 -6.23 6.24
CA ASP A 36 16.12 -6.87 5.42
C ASP A 36 14.70 -6.65 5.97
N SER A 37 14.58 -6.41 7.28
CA SER A 37 13.35 -6.04 7.99
C SER A 37 12.88 -4.61 7.69
N SER A 38 13.62 -3.85 6.89
CA SER A 38 13.25 -2.50 6.46
C SER A 38 11.95 -2.50 5.67
N SER A 39 11.29 -1.34 5.66
CA SER A 39 10.03 -1.16 4.93
C SER A 39 10.16 -0.07 3.88
N LEU A 40 9.40 -0.23 2.80
CA LEU A 40 9.36 0.72 1.70
C LEU A 40 7.94 1.29 1.57
N SER A 41 7.82 2.59 1.31
CA SER A 41 6.52 3.22 1.10
C SER A 41 6.57 4.19 -0.07
N ILE A 42 5.56 4.13 -0.95
CA ILE A 42 5.42 5.15 -2.00
C ILE A 42 4.80 6.39 -1.37
N ARG A 43 5.49 7.53 -1.49
CA ARG A 43 5.05 8.84 -0.98
C ARG A 43 5.06 9.88 -2.08
N THR A 44 4.27 10.92 -1.88
CA THR A 44 4.24 12.09 -2.77
C THR A 44 4.92 13.26 -2.05
N SER A 45 5.73 14.02 -2.78
CA SER A 45 6.32 15.25 -2.29
C SER A 45 5.25 16.33 -2.15
N GLY A 46 4.79 16.58 -0.91
CA GLY A 46 3.66 17.46 -0.67
C GLY A 46 2.36 16.90 -1.27
N LEU A 47 1.48 17.78 -1.77
CA LEU A 47 0.18 17.38 -2.30
C LEU A 47 0.20 17.05 -3.81
N LEU A 48 1.03 17.75 -4.60
CA LEU A 48 1.07 17.64 -6.08
C LEU A 48 2.49 17.41 -6.63
N GLY A 49 3.47 17.11 -5.78
CA GLY A 49 4.83 16.86 -6.26
C GLY A 49 5.00 15.49 -6.87
N GLU A 50 6.25 15.13 -7.11
CA GLU A 50 6.63 13.81 -7.61
C GLU A 50 6.43 12.71 -6.57
N GLN A 51 6.24 11.49 -7.05
CA GLN A 51 6.25 10.30 -6.20
C GLN A 51 7.68 9.80 -5.98
N PHE A 52 7.97 9.39 -4.76
CA PHE A 52 9.25 8.81 -4.37
C PHE A 52 9.04 7.62 -3.45
N LEU A 53 10.07 6.77 -3.37
CA LEU A 53 10.09 5.66 -2.43
C LEU A 53 10.79 6.10 -1.15
N ALA A 54 10.06 6.04 -0.05
CA ALA A 54 10.59 6.23 1.29
C ALA A 54 11.02 4.88 1.87
N LEU A 55 12.32 4.73 2.10
CA LEU A 55 12.89 3.61 2.84
C LEU A 55 12.91 3.93 4.34
N ASN A 56 12.28 3.09 5.15
CA ASN A 56 12.37 3.15 6.59
C ASN A 56 13.20 1.96 7.06
N LEU A 57 14.30 2.25 7.74
CA LEU A 57 15.18 1.21 8.28
C LEU A 57 14.43 0.39 9.32
N GLY A 58 14.52 -0.93 9.18
CA GLY A 58 13.98 -1.87 10.14
C GLY A 58 14.90 -2.04 11.35
N PHE A 59 14.57 -3.02 12.17
CA PHE A 59 15.41 -3.43 13.29
C PHE A 59 16.44 -4.45 12.82
N TYR A 60 17.68 -4.29 13.27
CA TYR A 60 18.71 -5.29 13.12
C TYR A 60 18.87 -6.01 14.46
N ASP A 61 18.66 -7.32 14.44
CA ASP A 61 18.85 -8.21 15.57
C ASP A 61 19.38 -9.56 15.05
N GLU A 62 20.65 -9.84 15.32
CA GLU A 62 21.33 -11.06 14.92
C GLU A 62 20.72 -12.30 15.59
N ASP A 63 20.24 -12.17 16.83
CA ASP A 63 19.60 -13.26 17.59
C ASP A 63 18.21 -13.61 17.03
N LEU A 64 17.54 -12.64 16.41
CA LEU A 64 16.26 -12.82 15.71
C LEU A 64 16.42 -13.14 14.21
N GLY A 65 17.66 -13.29 13.73
CA GLY A 65 17.97 -13.73 12.37
C GLY A 65 17.78 -12.67 11.30
N SER A 66 17.85 -11.37 11.62
CA SER A 66 17.86 -10.32 10.60
C SER A 66 19.22 -10.27 9.90
N ASP A 67 19.24 -10.21 8.57
CA ASP A 67 20.45 -9.98 7.78
C ASP A 67 20.37 -8.60 7.09
N PHE A 68 21.49 -8.14 6.56
CA PHE A 68 21.53 -6.96 5.72
C PHE A 68 21.08 -7.30 4.29
N LEU A 69 20.42 -6.34 3.65
CA LEU A 69 19.98 -6.43 2.27
C LEU A 69 21.21 -6.48 1.35
N LYS A 70 21.31 -7.56 0.57
CA LYS A 70 22.38 -7.77 -0.41
C LYS A 70 21.87 -7.50 -1.82
N ASP A 71 22.78 -7.48 -2.79
CA ASP A 71 22.41 -7.41 -4.21
C ASP A 71 21.45 -8.55 -4.58
N GLY A 72 20.40 -8.23 -5.34
CA GLY A 72 19.28 -9.14 -5.61
C GLY A 72 18.36 -9.43 -4.42
N GLY A 73 18.60 -8.83 -3.25
CA GLY A 73 17.73 -8.92 -2.09
C GLY A 73 16.36 -8.28 -2.34
N ARG A 74 15.33 -8.75 -1.62
CA ARG A 74 13.94 -8.30 -1.79
C ARG A 74 13.38 -7.77 -0.49
N ILE A 75 12.88 -6.54 -0.53
CA ILE A 75 12.09 -5.96 0.57
C ILE A 75 10.65 -6.47 0.44
N THR A 76 10.17 -7.16 1.47
CA THR A 76 8.80 -7.73 1.50
C THR A 76 7.79 -6.77 2.12
N ASN A 77 8.23 -5.94 3.07
CA ASN A 77 7.38 -4.96 3.73
C ASN A 77 7.25 -3.69 2.87
N THR A 78 6.22 -3.65 2.02
CA THR A 78 5.96 -2.54 1.11
C THR A 78 4.57 -1.96 1.32
N HIS A 79 4.47 -0.63 1.25
CA HIS A 79 3.23 0.12 1.39
C HIS A 79 2.94 0.90 0.11
N SER A 80 1.75 0.67 -0.44
CA SER A 80 1.27 1.36 -1.63
C SER A 80 1.10 2.86 -1.40
N ALA A 81 1.10 3.62 -2.49
CA ALA A 81 0.72 5.03 -2.45
C ALA A 81 -0.73 5.17 -1.97
N MET A 82 -1.01 6.25 -1.24
CA MET A 82 -2.38 6.63 -0.96
C MET A 82 -3.06 7.11 -2.24
N VAL A 83 -4.27 6.63 -2.49
CA VAL A 83 -5.14 7.07 -3.58
C VAL A 83 -6.05 8.17 -3.03
N LEU A 84 -6.04 9.35 -3.65
CA LEU A 84 -6.76 10.52 -3.15
C LEU A 84 -8.28 10.26 -3.08
N GLU A 85 -8.79 9.53 -4.06
CA GLU A 85 -10.17 9.12 -4.19
C GLU A 85 -10.62 8.29 -2.98
N ASP A 86 -9.79 7.34 -2.54
CA ASP A 86 -10.06 6.52 -1.36
C ASP A 86 -10.07 7.35 -0.07
N LEU A 87 -9.21 8.37 0.02
CA LEU A 87 -9.17 9.29 1.16
C LEU A 87 -10.42 10.18 1.23
N ILE A 88 -10.85 10.72 0.09
CA ILE A 88 -12.07 11.52 -0.01
C ILE A 88 -13.29 10.65 0.32
N GLY A 89 -13.37 9.44 -0.24
CA GLY A 89 -14.43 8.49 0.06
C GLY A 89 -14.51 8.16 1.55
N GLN A 90 -13.37 7.88 2.19
CA GLN A 90 -13.32 7.62 3.63
C GLN A 90 -13.72 8.86 4.46
N PHE A 91 -13.32 10.07 4.04
CA PHE A 91 -13.71 11.30 4.71
C PHE A 91 -15.22 11.56 4.64
N LEU A 92 -15.82 11.42 3.46
CA LEU A 92 -17.26 11.60 3.25
C LEU A 92 -18.07 10.58 4.05
N TYR A 93 -17.66 9.31 4.06
CA TYR A 93 -18.32 8.27 4.85
C TYR A 93 -18.25 8.55 6.36
N LYS A 94 -17.07 8.93 6.88
CA LYS A 94 -16.89 9.26 8.30
C LYS A 94 -17.66 10.52 8.72
N THR A 95 -17.87 11.46 7.80
CA THR A 95 -18.65 12.69 8.06
C THR A 95 -20.15 12.43 7.92
N GLY A 96 -20.57 11.52 7.03
CA GLY A 96 -21.97 11.17 6.79
C GLY A 96 -22.62 10.31 7.88
N ASP A 97 -21.85 9.64 8.74
CA ASP A 97 -22.38 8.89 9.90
C ASP A 97 -22.66 9.78 11.13
N GLY A 98 -22.31 11.07 11.04
CA GLY A 98 -22.46 12.06 12.12
C GLY A 98 -23.79 12.81 12.15
N ASP A 99 -24.69 12.63 11.17
CA ASP A 99 -25.98 13.32 11.17
C ASP A 99 -27.05 12.48 10.44
N GLY A 100 -28.04 11.98 11.19
CA GLY A 100 -29.27 11.42 10.60
C GLY A 100 -29.50 9.91 10.78
N LYS A 101 -29.63 9.44 12.03
CA LYS A 101 -30.54 8.31 12.30
C LYS A 101 -31.97 8.82 12.10
N THR A 102 -32.42 8.90 10.86
CA THR A 102 -33.81 9.08 10.49
C THR A 102 -34.22 7.92 9.60
N THR A 103 -34.89 6.97 10.25
CA THR A 103 -35.87 6.04 9.71
C THR A 103 -36.24 6.27 8.24
N SER A 104 -35.87 5.32 7.39
CA SER A 104 -36.51 5.07 6.10
C SER A 104 -36.46 3.57 5.81
N ASP A 105 -37.11 2.80 6.68
CA ASP A 105 -37.60 1.47 6.35
C ASP A 105 -38.68 1.61 5.27
N SER A 106 -38.26 1.64 4.01
CA SER A 106 -39.13 1.37 2.87
C SER A 106 -39.12 -0.14 2.61
N LYS A 107 -39.83 -0.90 3.45
CA LYS A 107 -40.28 -2.26 3.14
C LYS A 107 -41.80 -2.34 3.28
N THR A 108 -42.51 -1.78 2.30
CA THR A 108 -43.83 -2.29 1.92
C THR A 108 -43.59 -3.32 0.82
N GLN A 109 -43.30 -4.57 1.22
CA GLN A 109 -43.46 -5.71 0.31
C GLN A 109 -44.89 -6.21 0.47
N THR A 110 -45.69 -5.82 -0.52
CA THR A 110 -47.02 -6.29 -0.83
C THR A 110 -47.03 -7.81 -0.96
N GLU A 111 -47.82 -8.45 -0.11
CA GLU A 111 -48.74 -9.56 -0.41
C GLU A 111 -48.23 -10.66 -1.35
N GLN A 112 -47.86 -11.81 -0.77
CA GLN A 112 -47.63 -13.06 -1.48
C GLN A 112 -48.97 -13.80 -1.66
N PRO A 113 -49.46 -14.04 -2.88
CA PRO A 113 -50.72 -14.76 -3.07
C PRO A 113 -50.52 -16.27 -2.81
N ALA A 114 -51.50 -16.85 -2.11
CA ALA A 114 -51.61 -18.28 -1.87
C ALA A 114 -51.67 -19.08 -3.18
N LEU A 115 -50.91 -20.18 -3.25
CA LEU A 115 -50.94 -21.13 -4.36
C LEU A 115 -52.18 -22.05 -4.25
N PRO A 116 -52.74 -22.50 -5.39
CA PRO A 116 -53.92 -23.35 -5.47
C PRO A 116 -53.69 -24.80 -5.00
#